data_AF-A0A3N6DQ35-F1
#
_entry.id   AF-A0A3N6DQ35-F1
#
_cell.length_a   1.000
_cell.length_b   1.000
_cell.length_c   1.000
_cell.angle_alpha   90.00
_cell.angle_beta   90.00
_cell.angle_gamma   90.00
#
_symmetry.space_group_name_H-M   'P 1'
#
loop_
_entity.id
_entity.type
_entity.pdbx_description
1 polymer ?
#
loop_
_entity_poly.entity_id
_entity_poly.type
_entity_poly.pdbx_seq_one_letter_code
_entity_poly.pdbx_strand_id
1 'polypeptide(L)'
;MLDVRARALLSGPLDRAAVLLDRPAVTPDRLTALGLLTGLASAGSAAAGWWPAAAALWLLSRLADGLDGPLARRRGTVDRSGAGGFLDICADFLVYGAFVVGVAVGVGGPALPFLLVLLAYYVNGTVFLAFSSIAERTGRRDDRLSRGRSLNFLGGLAEGGETIAVHTLWCLLPGFAHTIAWVWAAVVAVTAAHRVVTGYRQLR
;
A
#
# COMPACT_ATOMS: atom_id res chain seq x y z
N MET A 1 -1.71 -13.33 2.62
CA MET A 1 -1.97 -14.40 3.66
C MET A 1 -1.39 -14.02 5.02
N LEU A 2 -0.17 -13.46 5.06
CA LEU A 2 0.36 -12.84 6.28
C LEU A 2 -0.35 -11.51 6.54
N ASP A 3 -0.73 -10.75 5.50
CA ASP A 3 -1.51 -9.51 5.65
C ASP A 3 -2.84 -9.71 6.38
N VAL A 4 -3.61 -10.76 6.07
CA VAL A 4 -4.88 -11.06 6.78
C VAL A 4 -4.63 -11.33 8.27
N ARG A 5 -3.55 -12.06 8.61
CA ARG A 5 -3.17 -12.32 10.01
C ARG A 5 -2.60 -11.08 10.69
N ALA A 6 -1.75 -10.32 10.00
CA ALA A 6 -1.19 -9.06 10.50
C ALA A 6 -2.30 -8.04 10.75
N ARG A 7 -3.25 -7.86 9.84
CA ARG A 7 -4.43 -7.01 10.05
C ARG A 7 -5.29 -7.48 11.23
N ALA A 8 -5.50 -8.79 11.38
CA ALA A 8 -6.26 -9.32 12.50
C ALA A 8 -5.55 -9.12 13.85
N LEU A 9 -4.21 -9.15 13.86
CA LEU A 9 -3.40 -8.93 15.07
C LEU A 9 -3.20 -7.44 15.37
N LEU A 10 -3.10 -6.60 14.34
CA LEU A 10 -2.85 -5.16 14.44
C LEU A 10 -4.15 -4.35 14.60
N SER A 11 -5.33 -4.90 14.27
CA SER A 11 -6.60 -4.18 14.41
C SER A 11 -6.83 -3.67 15.83
N GLY A 12 -6.64 -4.51 16.85
CA GLY A 12 -6.80 -4.10 18.25
C GLY A 12 -5.85 -2.97 18.69
N PRO A 13 -4.53 -3.08 18.48
CA PRO A 13 -3.59 -1.99 18.73
C PRO A 13 -3.89 -0.71 17.94
N LEU A 14 -4.23 -0.81 16.66
CA LEU A 14 -4.57 0.33 15.80
C LEU A 14 -5.85 1.01 16.26
N ASP A 15 -6.87 0.25 16.67
CA ASP A 15 -8.12 0.80 17.20
C ASP A 15 -7.87 1.55 18.53
N ARG A 16 -6.99 1.03 19.40
CA ARG A 16 -6.58 1.72 20.63
C ARG A 16 -5.78 2.99 20.35
N ALA A 17 -4.87 2.95 19.39
CA ALA A 17 -4.13 4.14 18.96
C ALA A 17 -5.07 5.19 18.36
N ALA A 18 -6.07 4.77 17.58
CA ALA A 18 -7.11 5.64 17.04
C ALA A 18 -7.95 6.29 18.16
N VAL A 19 -8.22 5.61 19.27
CA VAL A 19 -8.86 6.21 20.47
C VAL A 19 -8.01 7.37 21.00
N LEU A 20 -6.70 7.17 21.14
CA LEU A 20 -5.78 8.17 21.71
C LEU A 20 -5.57 9.36 20.76
N LEU A 21 -5.65 9.11 19.47
CA LEU A 21 -5.54 10.10 18.40
C LEU A 21 -6.85 10.80 18.07
N ASP A 22 -7.96 10.41 18.71
CA ASP A 22 -9.29 10.99 18.50
C ASP A 22 -9.39 12.41 19.10
N ARG A 23 -8.67 13.35 18.48
CA ARG A 23 -8.68 14.78 18.79
C ARG A 23 -9.21 15.59 17.60
N PRO A 24 -9.93 16.70 17.81
CA PRO A 24 -10.53 17.49 16.72
C PRO A 24 -9.53 17.93 15.63
N ALA A 25 -8.25 18.12 15.99
CA ALA A 25 -7.21 18.56 15.07
C ALA A 25 -6.61 17.44 14.18
N VAL A 26 -6.81 16.17 14.52
CA VAL A 26 -6.30 15.03 13.75
C VAL A 26 -7.43 14.51 12.89
N THR A 27 -7.40 14.74 11.58
CA THR A 27 -8.40 14.23 10.63
C THR A 27 -7.82 13.07 9.81
N PRO A 28 -8.65 12.16 9.27
CA PRO A 28 -8.19 11.11 8.36
C PRO A 28 -7.34 11.68 7.21
N ASP A 29 -7.82 12.72 6.53
CA ASP A 29 -7.07 13.35 5.42
C ASP A 29 -5.71 13.91 5.84
N ARG A 30 -5.58 14.41 7.08
CA ARG A 30 -4.30 14.88 7.62
C ARG A 30 -3.36 13.72 7.92
N LEU A 31 -3.89 12.57 8.34
CA LEU A 31 -3.10 11.34 8.49
C LEU A 31 -2.62 10.83 7.13
N THR A 32 -3.48 10.80 6.12
CA THR A 32 -3.10 10.45 4.75
C THR A 32 -2.04 11.41 4.21
N ALA A 33 -2.21 12.73 4.41
CA ALA A 33 -1.21 13.73 4.02
C ALA A 33 0.13 13.57 4.77
N LEU A 34 0.11 13.23 6.07
CA LEU A 34 1.31 12.90 6.84
C LEU A 34 1.97 11.63 6.30
N GLY A 35 1.19 10.61 5.96
CA GLY A 35 1.64 9.37 5.35
C GLY A 35 2.33 9.61 4.01
N LEU A 36 1.75 10.46 3.16
CA LEU A 36 2.36 10.92 1.91
C LEU A 36 3.65 11.70 2.15
N LEU A 37 3.58 12.69 3.05
CA LEU A 37 4.67 13.44 3.69
C LEU A 37 5.94 12.60 3.90
N THR A 38 5.76 11.69 4.85
CA THR A 38 6.80 10.82 5.38
C THR A 38 7.21 9.75 4.38
N GLY A 39 6.29 9.26 3.54
CA GLY A 39 6.59 8.30 2.48
C GLY A 39 7.49 8.88 1.38
N LEU A 40 7.22 10.10 0.93
CA LEU A 40 8.08 10.79 -0.03
C LEU A 40 9.44 11.16 0.57
N ALA A 41 9.47 11.62 1.81
CA ALA A 41 10.72 11.88 2.52
C ALA A 41 11.55 10.60 2.72
N SER A 42 10.87 9.46 2.95
CA SER A 42 11.49 8.14 3.01
C SER A 42 12.13 7.74 1.68
N ALA A 43 11.41 7.92 0.56
CA ALA A 43 11.94 7.68 -0.77
C ALA A 43 13.16 8.57 -1.09
N GLY A 44 13.11 9.86 -0.73
CA GLY A 44 14.25 10.77 -0.89
C GLY A 44 15.44 10.38 -0.02
N SER A 45 15.19 9.94 1.22
CA SER A 45 16.24 9.43 2.11
C SER A 45 16.88 8.15 1.57
N ALA A 46 16.07 7.25 0.99
CA ALA A 46 16.57 6.05 0.32
C ALA A 46 17.46 6.42 -0.89
N ALA A 47 17.01 7.38 -1.71
CA ALA A 47 17.79 7.87 -2.85
C ALA A 47 19.14 8.49 -2.44
N ALA A 48 19.19 9.15 -1.28
CA ALA A 48 20.41 9.70 -0.70
C ALA A 48 21.29 8.64 0.01
N GLY A 49 20.85 7.37 0.08
CA GLY A 49 21.55 6.30 0.80
C GLY A 49 21.45 6.39 2.33
N TRP A 50 20.54 7.23 2.86
CA TRP A 50 20.32 7.38 4.31
C TRP A 50 19.36 6.31 4.83
N TRP A 51 19.79 5.05 4.76
CA TRP A 51 18.93 3.88 4.98
C TRP A 51 18.22 3.84 6.35
N PRO A 52 18.83 4.21 7.49
CA PRO A 52 18.12 4.26 8.76
C PRO A 52 16.99 5.29 8.78
N ALA A 53 17.23 6.47 8.21
CA ALA A 53 16.21 7.52 8.10
C ALA A 53 15.08 7.08 7.16
N ALA A 54 15.43 6.47 6.02
CA ALA A 54 14.47 5.90 5.08
C ALA A 54 13.58 4.86 5.77
N ALA A 55 14.14 3.92 6.53
CA ALA A 55 13.38 2.92 7.29
C ALA A 55 12.42 3.55 8.30
N ALA A 56 12.90 4.51 9.10
CA ALA A 56 12.08 5.16 10.12
C ALA A 56 10.90 5.93 9.50
N LEU A 57 11.17 6.71 8.45
CA LEU A 57 10.15 7.47 7.73
C LEU A 57 9.16 6.56 6.99
N TRP A 58 9.64 5.43 6.43
CA TRP A 58 8.80 4.42 5.79
C TRP A 58 7.80 3.84 6.79
N LEU A 59 8.27 3.38 7.94
CA LEU A 59 7.42 2.78 8.98
C LEU A 59 6.44 3.82 9.55
N LEU A 60 6.86 5.07 9.70
CA LEU A 60 5.97 6.16 10.11
C LEU A 60 4.86 6.41 9.07
N SER A 61 5.19 6.39 7.78
CA SER A 61 4.21 6.50 6.69
C SER A 61 3.19 5.38 6.77
N ARG A 62 3.63 4.14 6.92
CA ARG A 62 2.75 2.96 7.01
C ARG A 62 1.90 2.94 8.29
N LEU A 63 2.41 3.51 9.39
CA LEU A 63 1.64 3.67 10.61
C LEU A 63 0.51 4.70 10.41
N ALA A 64 0.80 5.85 9.79
CA ALA A 64 -0.20 6.88 9.52
C ALA A 64 -1.33 6.35 8.61
N ASP A 65 -0.94 5.64 7.55
CA ASP A 65 -1.82 4.93 6.61
C ASP A 65 -2.71 3.89 7.33
N GLY A 66 -2.13 3.08 8.21
CA GLY A 66 -2.90 2.09 8.98
C GLY A 66 -3.93 2.68 9.97
N LEU A 67 -3.82 3.98 10.30
CA LEU A 67 -4.63 4.65 11.31
C LEU A 67 -5.79 5.47 10.75
N ASP A 68 -5.75 5.88 9.48
CA ASP A 68 -6.78 6.76 8.90
C ASP A 68 -8.14 6.06 8.75
N GLY A 69 -8.16 4.80 8.33
CA GLY A 69 -9.35 3.97 8.18
C GLY A 69 -10.05 3.67 9.50
N PRO A 70 -9.35 3.18 10.54
CA PRO A 70 -9.90 3.06 11.89
C PRO A 70 -10.49 4.38 12.42
N LEU A 71 -9.77 5.50 12.25
CA LEU A 71 -10.23 6.81 12.71
C LEU A 71 -11.49 7.27 11.95
N ALA A 72 -11.53 7.10 10.63
CA ALA A 72 -12.67 7.45 9.79
C ALA A 72 -13.92 6.62 10.13
N ARG A 73 -13.75 5.31 10.36
CA ARG A 73 -14.84 4.43 10.80
C ARG A 73 -15.37 4.83 12.18
N ARG A 74 -14.46 5.11 13.12
CA ARG A 74 -14.82 5.51 14.49
C ARG A 74 -15.64 6.80 14.51
N ARG A 75 -15.26 7.78 13.69
CA ARG A 75 -15.93 9.09 13.66
C ARG A 75 -17.20 9.12 12.80
N GLY A 76 -17.55 8.02 12.14
CA GLY A 76 -18.62 8.02 11.15
C GLY A 76 -18.35 8.97 9.97
N THR A 77 -17.11 9.44 9.81
CA THR A 77 -16.66 10.32 8.72
C THR A 77 -16.16 9.51 7.53
N VAL A 78 -16.65 8.28 7.36
CA VAL A 78 -16.50 7.57 6.09
C VAL A 78 -17.23 8.42 5.07
N ASP A 79 -16.47 9.23 4.36
CA ASP A 79 -16.98 10.33 3.59
C ASP A 79 -17.92 9.80 2.49
N ARG A 80 -19.17 10.28 2.51
CA ARG A 80 -20.18 9.92 1.49
C ARG A 80 -19.76 10.37 0.09
N SER A 81 -18.85 11.34 -0.01
CA SER A 81 -18.32 11.82 -1.29
C SER A 81 -17.28 10.86 -1.90
N GLY A 82 -16.67 9.97 -1.10
CA GLY A 82 -15.57 9.09 -1.53
C GLY A 82 -14.21 9.79 -1.67
N ALA A 83 -14.10 11.10 -1.43
CA ALA A 83 -12.87 11.88 -1.63
C ALA A 83 -11.70 11.39 -0.77
N GLY A 84 -11.93 11.05 0.50
CA GLY A 84 -10.89 10.51 1.38
C GLY A 84 -10.29 9.20 0.86
N GLY A 85 -11.14 8.27 0.39
CA GLY A 85 -10.67 7.01 -0.21
C GLY A 85 -9.94 7.20 -1.53
N PHE A 86 -10.28 8.24 -2.31
CA PHE A 86 -9.54 8.64 -3.50
C PHE A 86 -8.16 9.20 -3.16
N LEU A 87 -8.06 10.08 -2.16
CA LEU A 87 -6.79 10.63 -1.71
C LEU A 87 -5.86 9.54 -1.16
N ASP A 88 -6.42 8.63 -0.35
CA ASP A 88 -5.74 7.48 0.22
C ASP A 88 -5.07 6.62 -0.87
N ILE A 89 -5.86 6.12 -1.83
CA ILE A 89 -5.30 5.29 -2.91
C ILE A 89 -4.26 6.05 -3.76
N CYS A 90 -4.47 7.34 -4.03
CA CYS A 90 -3.48 8.15 -4.75
C CYS A 90 -2.16 8.29 -3.96
N ALA A 91 -2.25 8.57 -2.65
CA ALA A 91 -1.10 8.67 -1.78
C ALA A 91 -0.35 7.34 -1.72
N ASP A 92 -1.07 6.23 -1.63
CA ASP A 92 -0.50 4.90 -1.52
C ASP A 92 0.30 4.51 -2.76
N PHE A 93 -0.29 4.63 -3.96
CA PHE A 93 0.40 4.33 -5.22
C PHE A 93 1.63 5.21 -5.42
N LEU A 94 1.52 6.49 -5.06
CA LEU A 94 2.63 7.44 -5.16
C LEU A 94 3.76 7.05 -4.20
N VAL A 95 3.46 6.75 -2.93
CA VAL A 95 4.47 6.38 -1.93
C VAL A 95 5.14 5.05 -2.27
N TYR A 96 4.38 4.00 -2.61
CA TYR A 96 4.96 2.70 -2.99
C TYR A 96 5.86 2.84 -4.23
N GLY A 97 5.39 3.54 -5.27
CA GLY A 97 6.17 3.76 -6.48
C GLY A 97 7.42 4.60 -6.25
N ALA A 98 7.27 5.74 -5.57
CA ALA A 98 8.38 6.63 -5.26
C ALA A 98 9.46 5.95 -4.42
N PHE A 99 9.07 5.11 -3.46
CA PHE A 99 10.02 4.40 -2.62
C PHE A 99 10.85 3.38 -3.41
N VAL A 100 10.23 2.60 -4.33
CA VAL A 100 10.96 1.70 -5.23
C VAL A 100 11.99 2.48 -6.07
N VAL A 101 11.60 3.64 -6.60
CA VAL A 101 12.52 4.53 -7.34
C VAL A 101 13.65 5.02 -6.43
N GLY A 102 13.32 5.46 -5.21
CA GLY A 102 14.29 5.94 -4.24
C GLY A 102 15.33 4.88 -3.88
N VAL A 103 14.90 3.65 -3.60
CA VAL A 103 15.81 2.53 -3.36
C VAL A 103 16.69 2.28 -4.58
N ALA A 104 16.12 2.20 -5.80
CA ALA A 104 16.88 1.95 -7.02
C ALA A 104 17.99 2.98 -7.26
N VAL A 105 17.68 4.27 -7.02
CA VAL A 105 18.67 5.36 -7.12
C VAL A 105 19.73 5.22 -6.04
N GLY A 106 19.33 4.98 -4.80
CA GLY A 106 20.24 4.94 -3.65
C GLY A 106 21.22 3.75 -3.66
N VAL A 107 20.78 2.59 -4.15
CA VAL A 107 21.68 1.43 -4.27
C VAL A 107 22.54 1.47 -5.54
N GLY A 108 22.15 2.28 -6.53
CA GLY A 108 22.81 2.37 -7.83
C GLY A 108 22.78 1.05 -8.61
N GLY A 109 23.50 0.96 -9.73
CA GLY A 109 23.60 -0.28 -10.51
C GLY A 109 22.39 -0.55 -11.43
N PRO A 110 22.12 -1.82 -11.79
CA PRO A 110 21.08 -2.16 -12.75
C PRO A 110 19.66 -1.82 -12.26
N ALA A 111 18.99 -0.91 -12.94
CA ALA A 111 17.63 -0.49 -12.60
C ALA A 111 16.53 -1.52 -12.96
N LEU A 112 16.82 -2.49 -13.84
CA LEU A 112 15.85 -3.44 -14.38
C LEU A 112 14.97 -4.14 -13.33
N PRO A 113 15.48 -4.76 -12.25
CA PRO A 113 14.63 -5.42 -11.27
C PRO A 113 13.62 -4.46 -10.61
N PHE A 114 14.01 -3.23 -10.32
CA PHE A 114 13.11 -2.21 -9.75
C PHE A 114 12.06 -1.75 -10.75
N LEU A 115 12.42 -1.60 -12.03
CA LEU A 115 11.46 -1.31 -13.11
C LEU A 115 10.43 -2.43 -13.26
N LEU A 116 10.83 -3.69 -13.09
CA LEU A 116 9.91 -4.83 -13.13
C LEU A 116 8.96 -4.84 -11.91
N VAL A 117 9.44 -4.44 -10.72
CA VAL A 117 8.55 -4.21 -9.56
C VAL A 117 7.52 -3.12 -9.90
N LEU A 118 7.96 -1.98 -10.42
CA LEU A 118 7.07 -0.88 -10.80
C LEU A 118 6.04 -1.30 -11.86
N LEU A 119 6.47 -2.05 -12.88
CA LEU A 119 5.57 -2.59 -13.90
C LEU A 119 4.52 -3.53 -13.27
N ALA A 120 4.94 -4.41 -12.37
CA ALA A 120 4.02 -5.31 -11.70
C ALA A 120 3.05 -4.56 -10.76
N TYR A 121 3.49 -3.49 -10.09
CA TYR A 121 2.62 -2.59 -9.33
C TYR A 121 1.63 -1.86 -10.22
N TYR A 122 2.07 -1.36 -11.36
CA TYR A 122 1.21 -0.69 -12.34
C TYR A 122 0.06 -1.61 -12.78
N VAL A 123 0.37 -2.84 -13.16
CA VAL A 123 -0.65 -3.84 -13.55
C VAL A 123 -1.60 -4.13 -12.38
N ASN A 124 -1.09 -4.35 -11.17
CA ASN A 124 -1.93 -4.60 -9.99
C ASN A 124 -2.88 -3.43 -9.72
N GLY A 125 -2.39 -2.19 -9.81
CA GLY A 125 -3.20 -0.99 -9.63
C GLY A 125 -4.28 -0.83 -10.70
N THR A 126 -3.94 -1.07 -11.96
CA THR A 126 -4.93 -1.10 -13.05
C THR A 126 -6.01 -2.12 -12.78
N VAL A 127 -5.65 -3.34 -12.37
CA VAL A 127 -6.63 -4.39 -12.07
C VAL A 127 -7.52 -3.96 -10.91
N PHE A 128 -6.98 -3.41 -9.82
CA PHE A 128 -7.80 -2.96 -8.70
C PHE A 128 -8.80 -1.87 -9.09
N LEU A 129 -8.33 -0.81 -9.76
CA LEU A 129 -9.17 0.32 -10.12
C LEU A 129 -10.21 -0.07 -11.18
N ALA A 130 -9.79 -0.78 -12.23
CA ALA A 130 -10.70 -1.20 -13.30
C ALA A 130 -11.72 -2.23 -12.81
N PHE A 131 -11.29 -3.24 -12.05
CA PHE A 131 -12.20 -4.25 -11.50
C PHE A 131 -13.22 -3.61 -10.57
N SER A 132 -12.78 -2.75 -9.63
CA SER A 132 -13.70 -2.12 -8.69
C SER A 132 -14.72 -1.23 -9.41
N SER A 133 -14.29 -0.46 -10.42
CA SER A 133 -15.19 0.38 -11.22
C SER A 133 -16.22 -0.43 -12.02
N ILE A 134 -15.81 -1.54 -12.65
CA ILE A 134 -16.72 -2.37 -13.45
C ILE A 134 -17.66 -3.19 -12.54
N ALA A 135 -17.15 -3.75 -11.45
CA ALA A 135 -17.96 -4.51 -10.48
C ALA A 135 -19.05 -3.63 -9.85
N GLU A 136 -18.71 -2.38 -9.52
CA GLU A 136 -19.66 -1.36 -9.07
C GLU A 136 -20.78 -1.15 -10.10
N ARG A 137 -20.40 -0.83 -11.34
CA ARG A 137 -21.34 -0.51 -12.42
C ARG A 137 -22.24 -1.67 -12.81
N THR A 138 -21.74 -2.90 -12.70
CA THR A 138 -22.46 -4.11 -13.09
C THR A 138 -23.23 -4.78 -11.96
N GLY A 139 -23.23 -4.20 -10.75
CA GLY A 139 -23.91 -4.75 -9.59
C GLY A 139 -23.32 -6.08 -9.09
N ARG A 140 -22.14 -6.48 -9.58
CA ARG A 140 -21.42 -7.69 -9.17
C ARG A 140 -20.57 -7.45 -7.91
N ARG A 141 -21.08 -6.63 -6.98
CA ARG A 141 -20.45 -6.45 -5.66
C ARG A 141 -20.56 -7.76 -4.89
N ASP A 142 -19.43 -8.32 -4.48
CA ASP A 142 -19.41 -9.40 -3.49
C ASP A 142 -19.02 -8.79 -2.14
N ASP A 143 -19.97 -8.72 -1.21
CA ASP A 143 -19.74 -8.19 0.14
C ASP A 143 -18.63 -8.96 0.89
N ARG A 144 -18.37 -10.22 0.49
CA ARG A 144 -17.27 -11.04 1.04
C ARG A 144 -15.88 -10.56 0.60
N LEU A 145 -15.78 -9.95 -0.58
CA LEU A 145 -14.55 -9.35 -1.14
C LEU A 145 -14.35 -7.91 -0.64
N SER A 146 -15.44 -7.19 -0.40
CA SER A 146 -15.42 -5.81 0.12
C SER A 146 -14.99 -5.74 1.59
N ARG A 147 -15.38 -6.69 2.47
CA ARG A 147 -14.90 -6.83 3.87
C ARG A 147 -14.65 -5.48 4.63
N GLY A 148 -15.53 -4.49 4.42
CA GLY A 148 -15.44 -3.15 5.03
C GLY A 148 -14.49 -2.13 4.36
N ARG A 149 -14.03 -2.38 3.12
CA ARG A 149 -13.24 -1.46 2.29
C ARG A 149 -14.12 -0.79 1.24
N SER A 150 -13.69 0.39 0.77
CA SER A 150 -14.33 1.13 -0.32
C SER A 150 -14.21 0.45 -1.69
N LEU A 151 -13.29 -0.52 -1.86
CA LEU A 151 -13.02 -1.21 -3.12
C LEU A 151 -13.06 -2.74 -2.95
N ASN A 152 -13.51 -3.45 -3.99
CA ASN A 152 -13.48 -4.91 -4.03
C ASN A 152 -12.05 -5.40 -4.32
N PHE A 153 -11.45 -6.13 -3.36
CA PHE A 153 -10.06 -6.57 -3.45
C PHE A 153 -9.96 -8.06 -3.83
N LEU A 154 -9.20 -8.33 -4.89
CA LEU A 154 -8.72 -9.68 -5.21
C LEU A 154 -7.46 -9.98 -4.40
N GLY A 155 -7.49 -11.03 -3.59
CA GLY A 155 -6.34 -11.46 -2.79
C GLY A 155 -5.13 -11.89 -3.63
N GLY A 156 -3.96 -11.98 -2.99
CA GLY A 156 -2.71 -12.33 -3.67
C GLY A 156 -1.61 -12.84 -2.74
N LEU A 157 -0.47 -13.22 -3.34
CA LEU A 157 0.75 -13.54 -2.59
C LEU A 157 1.41 -12.26 -2.08
N ALA A 158 1.37 -11.19 -2.87
CA ALA A 158 1.79 -9.85 -2.48
C ALA A 158 0.57 -9.00 -2.06
N GLU A 159 0.45 -8.74 -0.75
CA GLU A 159 -0.53 -7.82 -0.16
C GLU A 159 0.21 -6.68 0.59
N GLY A 160 -0.52 -5.85 1.33
CA GLY A 160 0.03 -4.66 1.99
C GLY A 160 1.13 -5.02 2.99
N GLY A 161 0.87 -5.95 3.91
CA GLY A 161 1.85 -6.39 4.91
C GLY A 161 3.16 -6.93 4.30
N GLU A 162 3.08 -7.80 3.29
CA GLU A 162 4.26 -8.33 2.60
C GLU A 162 5.05 -7.22 1.89
N THR A 163 4.35 -6.24 1.31
CA THR A 163 4.98 -5.07 0.67
C THR A 163 5.74 -4.22 1.70
N ILE A 164 5.12 -3.93 2.84
CA ILE A 164 5.75 -3.18 3.94
C ILE A 164 7.05 -3.87 4.38
N ALA A 165 7.00 -5.18 4.58
CA ALA A 165 8.15 -5.97 5.00
C ALA A 165 9.30 -5.91 3.98
N VAL A 166 9.01 -6.05 2.69
CA VAL A 166 10.04 -5.99 1.63
C VAL A 166 10.65 -4.59 1.52
N HIS A 167 9.84 -3.54 1.62
CA HIS A 167 10.35 -2.16 1.59
C HIS A 167 11.22 -1.84 2.80
N THR A 168 10.84 -2.32 3.98
CA THR A 168 11.71 -2.28 5.17
C THR A 168 12.99 -3.08 4.95
N LEU A 169 12.92 -4.26 4.33
CA LEU A 169 14.09 -5.09 4.06
C LEU A 169 15.10 -4.41 3.14
N TRP A 170 14.64 -3.65 2.13
CA TRP A 170 15.53 -2.84 1.29
C TRP A 170 16.33 -1.81 2.08
N CYS A 171 15.73 -1.18 3.09
CA CYS A 171 16.48 -0.29 3.98
C CYS A 171 17.44 -1.03 4.90
N LEU A 172 17.06 -2.19 5.42
CA LEU A 172 17.90 -2.94 6.37
C LEU A 172 19.08 -3.63 5.68
N LEU A 173 18.90 -4.06 4.42
CA LEU A 173 19.85 -4.84 3.65
C LEU A 173 20.08 -4.24 2.25
N PRO A 174 20.55 -2.98 2.14
CA PRO A 174 20.69 -2.28 0.85
C PRO A 174 21.65 -3.01 -0.09
N GLY A 175 22.67 -3.70 0.43
CA GLY A 175 23.60 -4.51 -0.36
C GLY A 175 22.95 -5.68 -1.11
N PHE A 176 21.78 -6.16 -0.66
CA PHE A 176 21.01 -7.23 -1.31
C PHE A 176 19.80 -6.70 -2.09
N ALA A 177 19.64 -5.38 -2.22
CA ALA A 177 18.41 -4.79 -2.75
C ALA A 177 18.05 -5.27 -4.16
N HIS A 178 19.04 -5.44 -5.03
CA HIS A 178 18.85 -5.99 -6.39
C HIS A 178 18.28 -7.40 -6.37
N THR A 179 18.85 -8.28 -5.55
CA THR A 179 18.38 -9.67 -5.40
C THR A 179 16.98 -9.72 -4.84
N ILE A 180 16.72 -8.92 -3.79
CA ILE A 180 15.38 -8.78 -3.21
C ILE A 180 14.40 -8.27 -4.27
N ALA A 181 14.78 -7.29 -5.09
CA ALA A 181 13.92 -6.72 -6.12
C ALA A 181 13.59 -7.71 -7.25
N TRP A 182 14.53 -8.56 -7.65
CA TRP A 182 14.25 -9.65 -8.60
C TRP A 182 13.21 -10.64 -8.06
N VAL A 183 13.41 -11.10 -6.83
CA VAL A 183 12.48 -12.04 -6.18
C VAL A 183 11.12 -11.38 -6.00
N TRP A 184 11.10 -10.14 -5.53
CA TRP A 184 9.87 -9.40 -5.31
C TRP A 184 9.11 -9.12 -6.61
N ALA A 185 9.79 -8.71 -7.68
CA ALA A 185 9.18 -8.53 -8.99
C ALA A 185 8.47 -9.80 -9.46
N ALA A 186 9.09 -10.98 -9.30
CA ALA A 186 8.47 -12.25 -9.66
C ALA A 186 7.20 -12.53 -8.82
N VAL A 187 7.26 -12.36 -7.50
CA VAL A 187 6.12 -12.60 -6.59
C VAL A 187 4.95 -11.66 -6.91
N VAL A 188 5.23 -10.38 -7.14
CA VAL A 188 4.21 -9.38 -7.48
C VAL A 188 3.65 -9.61 -8.87
N ALA A 189 4.47 -10.04 -9.84
CA ALA A 189 4.01 -10.38 -11.20
C ALA A 189 3.08 -11.60 -11.20
N VAL A 190 3.38 -12.64 -10.44
CA VAL A 190 2.49 -13.80 -10.25
C VAL A 190 1.16 -13.35 -9.64
N THR A 191 1.22 -12.46 -8.64
CA THR A 191 0.02 -11.86 -8.04
C THR A 191 -0.78 -11.05 -9.06
N ALA A 192 -0.12 -10.25 -9.89
CA ALA A 192 -0.75 -9.44 -10.94
C ALA A 192 -1.50 -10.35 -11.94
N ALA A 193 -0.84 -11.38 -12.45
CA ALA A 193 -1.42 -12.34 -13.39
C ALA A 193 -2.64 -13.05 -12.78
N HIS A 194 -2.53 -13.51 -11.53
CA HIS A 194 -3.64 -14.12 -10.80
C HIS A 194 -4.85 -13.17 -10.69
N ARG A 195 -4.62 -11.89 -10.37
CA ARG A 195 -5.69 -10.89 -10.27
C ARG A 195 -6.34 -10.59 -11.62
N VAL A 196 -5.56 -10.49 -12.71
CA VAL A 196 -6.10 -10.32 -14.07
C VAL A 196 -7.03 -11.47 -14.44
N VAL A 197 -6.56 -12.72 -14.28
CA VAL A 197 -7.33 -13.91 -14.66
C VAL A 197 -8.61 -14.03 -13.81
N THR A 198 -8.49 -13.86 -12.50
CA THR A 198 -9.63 -13.98 -11.58
C THR A 198 -10.63 -12.86 -11.78
N GLY A 199 -10.16 -11.61 -11.93
CA GLY A 199 -11.02 -10.45 -12.17
C GLY A 199 -11.79 -10.58 -13.48
N TYR A 200 -11.14 -11.02 -14.56
CA TYR A 200 -11.82 -11.26 -15.84
C TYR A 200 -12.92 -12.33 -15.72
N ARG A 201 -12.63 -13.45 -15.03
CA ARG A 201 -13.59 -14.54 -14.83
C ARG A 201 -14.80 -14.12 -14.00
N GLN A 202 -14.61 -13.27 -12.99
CA GLN A 202 -15.70 -12.78 -12.13
C GLN A 202 -16.58 -11.73 -12.80
N LEU A 203 -16.07 -11.01 -13.80
CA LEU A 203 -16.82 -9.99 -14.54
C LEU A 203 -17.61 -10.54 -15.73
N ARG A 204 -17.27 -11.73 -16.22
CA ARG A 204 -18.11 -12.49 -17.16
C ARG A 204 -19.33 -13.04 -16.42
#